data_AF-A0A6J3HQU6-F1
#
_entry.id   AF-A0A6J3HQU6-F1
#
_cell.length_a   1.000
_cell.length_b   1.000
_cell.length_c   1.000
_cell.angle_alpha   90.00
_cell.angle_beta   90.00
_cell.angle_gamma   90.00
#
_symmetry.space_group_name_H-M   'P 1'
#
loop_
_entity.id
_entity.type
_entity.pdbx_description
1 polymer ?
#
loop_
_entity_poly.entity_id
_entity_poly.type
_entity_poly.pdbx_seq_one_letter_code
_entity_poly.pdbx_strand_id
1 'polypeptide(L)'
;MMFGSLRPQAPAPAPSRLTWSWLTLFQIFLAVANFEPDEKGQEFSVIYKWSHRKLKFTPYQSIATHSARDWEAFEVDGEHFLAVANHREGDNHNIDSVIYKWNPATRLFEANQTIATSGAYDWEFFSVGPYSFLVVANTFNGTSTKVHSHLYIRLLGSFQLFQSFPVRPQHEPQLSIIGHCACHMHLLDR
;
A
#
# COMPACT_ATOMS: atom_id res chain seq x y z
N MET A 1 69.58 -41.08 -10.02
CA MET A 1 68.11 -41.20 -9.88
C MET A 1 67.64 -40.11 -8.92
N MET A 2 66.85 -39.14 -9.40
CA MET A 2 65.91 -38.34 -8.59
C MET A 2 64.91 -37.74 -9.58
N PHE A 3 63.66 -38.18 -9.50
CA PHE A 3 62.54 -37.71 -10.32
C PHE A 3 61.97 -36.43 -9.69
N GLY A 4 61.99 -35.32 -10.41
CA GLY A 4 61.24 -34.11 -10.05
C GLY A 4 59.82 -34.18 -10.63
N SER A 5 58.80 -34.24 -9.77
CA SER A 5 57.40 -34.27 -10.18
C SER A 5 56.91 -32.88 -10.60
N LEU A 6 56.55 -32.70 -11.87
CA LEU A 6 55.79 -31.54 -12.35
C LEU A 6 54.32 -31.74 -11.98
N ARG A 7 53.76 -30.89 -11.10
CA ARG A 7 52.31 -30.81 -10.90
C ARG A 7 51.71 -29.95 -12.02
N PRO A 8 50.57 -30.33 -12.63
CA PRO A 8 49.84 -29.43 -13.52
C PRO A 8 49.24 -28.28 -12.72
N GLN A 9 49.45 -27.03 -13.16
CA GLN A 9 48.66 -25.90 -12.68
C GLN A 9 47.28 -25.96 -13.31
N ALA A 10 46.23 -25.88 -12.50
CA ALA A 10 44.86 -25.70 -12.98
C ALA A 10 44.73 -24.32 -13.66
N PRO A 11 43.93 -24.19 -14.74
CA PRO A 11 43.72 -22.90 -15.37
C PRO A 11 43.03 -21.93 -14.40
N ALA A 12 43.46 -20.67 -14.43
CA ALA A 12 42.84 -19.59 -13.63
C ALA A 12 41.34 -19.49 -13.95
N PRO A 13 40.47 -19.24 -12.96
CA PRO A 13 39.05 -19.07 -13.21
C PRO A 13 38.84 -17.89 -14.16
N ALA A 14 38.02 -18.09 -15.20
CA ALA A 14 37.61 -17.02 -16.08
C ALA A 14 36.97 -15.89 -15.24
N PRO A 15 37.23 -14.60 -15.54
CA PRO A 15 36.56 -13.52 -14.85
C PRO A 15 35.07 -13.71 -15.03
N SER A 16 34.34 -13.80 -13.91
CA SER A 16 32.89 -13.88 -13.90
C SER A 16 32.35 -12.74 -14.75
N ARG A 17 31.80 -13.06 -15.92
CA ARG A 17 30.93 -12.15 -16.64
C ARG A 17 29.73 -11.92 -15.74
N LEU A 18 29.80 -10.87 -14.94
CA LEU A 18 28.63 -10.23 -14.34
C LEU A 18 27.82 -9.70 -15.53
N THR A 19 27.02 -10.59 -16.11
CA THR A 19 26.06 -10.21 -17.13
C THR A 19 25.02 -9.35 -16.43
N TRP A 20 24.62 -8.28 -17.10
CA TRP A 20 23.63 -7.27 -16.71
C TRP A 20 22.19 -7.83 -16.51
N SER A 21 22.06 -9.11 -16.13
CA SER A 21 20.84 -9.92 -16.06
C SER A 21 19.94 -9.58 -14.87
N TRP A 22 20.39 -8.78 -13.91
CA TRP A 22 19.65 -8.47 -12.67
C TRP A 22 19.21 -7.01 -12.54
N LEU A 23 19.02 -6.30 -13.65
CA LEU A 23 18.12 -5.14 -13.61
C LEU A 23 16.68 -5.66 -13.62
N THR A 24 16.27 -6.32 -12.54
CA THR A 24 14.85 -6.38 -12.17
C THR A 24 14.41 -4.93 -12.00
N LEU A 25 13.73 -4.40 -13.01
CA LEU A 25 13.17 -3.05 -12.95
C LEU A 25 12.16 -3.03 -11.81
N PHE A 26 12.55 -2.45 -10.68
CA PHE A 26 11.63 -2.13 -9.59
C PHE A 26 10.45 -1.36 -10.18
N GLN A 27 9.25 -1.87 -9.98
CA GLN A 27 8.04 -1.20 -10.45
C GLN A 27 7.65 -0.16 -9.41
N ILE A 28 7.67 1.11 -9.81
CA ILE A 28 7.28 2.22 -8.93
C ILE A 28 5.88 2.67 -9.33
N PHE A 29 4.99 2.71 -8.35
CA PHE A 29 3.62 3.16 -8.50
C PHE A 29 3.35 4.39 -7.64
N LEU A 30 2.39 5.20 -8.07
CA LEU A 30 1.85 6.35 -7.33
C LEU A 30 0.32 6.25 -7.39
N ALA A 31 -0.33 6.12 -6.24
CA ALA A 31 -1.78 6.20 -6.13
C ALA A 31 -2.18 7.63 -5.79
N VAL A 32 -3.18 8.17 -6.49
CA VAL A 32 -3.72 9.51 -6.23
C VAL A 32 -5.17 9.38 -5.79
N ALA A 33 -5.45 9.81 -4.56
CA ALA A 33 -6.79 9.87 -4.01
C ALA A 33 -7.58 11.01 -4.68
N ASN A 34 -8.77 10.68 -5.19
CA ASN A 34 -9.68 11.67 -5.76
C ASN A 34 -10.93 11.79 -4.91
N PHE A 35 -11.16 12.99 -4.38
CA PHE A 35 -12.28 13.29 -3.49
C PHE A 35 -13.56 13.68 -4.23
N GLU A 36 -13.45 14.31 -5.39
CA GLU A 36 -14.61 14.79 -6.14
C GLU A 36 -14.90 13.89 -7.34
N PRO A 37 -16.19 13.72 -7.71
CA PRO A 37 -16.56 13.07 -8.97
C PRO A 37 -16.03 13.83 -10.19
N ASP A 38 -15.87 13.11 -11.29
CA ASP A 38 -15.62 13.72 -12.59
C ASP A 38 -16.88 14.44 -13.15
N GLU A 39 -16.76 15.07 -14.32
CA GLU A 39 -17.86 15.78 -14.99
C GLU A 39 -19.08 14.88 -15.29
N LYS A 40 -18.93 13.56 -15.27
CA LYS A 40 -19.99 12.56 -15.49
C LYS A 40 -20.53 11.99 -14.18
N GLY A 41 -20.08 12.49 -13.03
CA GLY A 41 -20.44 11.99 -11.72
C GLY A 41 -19.77 10.67 -11.36
N GLN A 42 -18.69 10.29 -12.03
CA GLN A 42 -17.94 9.06 -11.73
C GLN A 42 -16.82 9.37 -10.74
N GLU A 43 -16.73 8.57 -9.68
CA GLU A 43 -15.67 8.68 -8.69
C GLU A 43 -14.67 7.53 -8.88
N PHE A 44 -13.42 7.88 -9.22
CA PHE A 44 -12.33 6.93 -9.37
C PHE A 44 -11.00 7.55 -8.99
N SER A 45 -10.11 6.73 -8.44
CA SER A 45 -8.71 7.04 -8.24
C SER A 45 -7.87 6.45 -9.37
N VAL A 46 -6.74 7.09 -9.67
CA VAL A 46 -5.81 6.61 -10.71
C VAL A 46 -4.51 6.19 -10.07
N ILE A 47 -4.10 4.96 -10.32
CA ILE A 47 -2.76 4.46 -10.07
C ILE A 47 -1.92 4.80 -11.29
N TYR A 48 -0.79 5.46 -11.07
CA TYR A 48 0.21 5.75 -12.06
C TYR A 48 1.42 4.83 -11.88
N LYS A 49 2.12 4.57 -12.97
CA LYS A 49 3.38 3.82 -12.99
C LYS A 49 4.50 4.69 -13.51
N TRP A 50 5.66 4.63 -12.87
CA TRP A 50 6.86 5.31 -13.34
C TRP A 50 7.32 4.72 -14.69
N SER A 51 7.45 5.57 -15.70
CA SER A 51 8.02 5.19 -16.98
C SER A 51 9.48 5.63 -17.05
N HIS A 52 10.43 4.69 -16.92
CA HIS A 52 11.87 4.99 -17.06
C HIS A 52 12.21 5.59 -18.44
N ARG A 53 11.48 5.23 -19.50
CA ARG A 53 11.67 5.80 -20.84
C ARG A 53 11.24 7.27 -20.92
N LYS A 54 10.11 7.61 -20.29
CA LYS A 54 9.53 8.96 -20.37
C LYS A 54 9.94 9.86 -19.20
N LEU A 55 10.62 9.31 -18.20
CA LEU A 55 11.00 9.96 -16.94
C LEU A 55 9.81 10.68 -16.28
N LYS A 56 8.64 10.02 -16.28
CA LYS A 56 7.42 10.52 -15.65
C LYS A 56 6.48 9.40 -15.28
N PHE A 57 5.58 9.69 -14.35
CA PHE A 57 4.42 8.86 -14.04
C PHE A 57 3.42 8.89 -15.20
N THR A 58 2.93 7.72 -15.61
CA THR A 58 1.88 7.55 -16.61
C THR A 58 0.72 6.76 -16.04
N PRO A 59 -0.55 7.08 -16.37
CA PRO A 59 -1.71 6.32 -15.90
C PRO A 59 -1.51 4.83 -16.16
N TYR A 60 -1.85 4.02 -15.17
CA TYR A 60 -1.65 2.57 -15.18
C TYR A 60 -2.96 1.81 -14.97
N GLN A 61 -3.71 2.17 -13.94
CA GLN A 61 -4.97 1.54 -13.59
C GLN A 61 -5.92 2.58 -12.99
N SER A 62 -7.20 2.54 -13.40
CA SER A 62 -8.27 3.29 -12.76
C SER A 62 -9.05 2.37 -11.84
N ILE A 63 -9.35 2.83 -10.63
CA ILE A 63 -10.06 2.09 -9.61
C ILE A 63 -11.25 2.92 -9.15
N ALA A 64 -12.45 2.34 -9.14
CA ALA A 64 -13.62 2.99 -8.58
C ALA A 64 -13.40 3.22 -7.08
N THR A 65 -13.60 4.45 -6.63
CA THR A 65 -13.41 4.88 -5.24
C THR A 65 -14.50 5.86 -4.87
N HIS A 66 -14.72 6.11 -3.58
CA HIS A 66 -15.81 6.97 -3.10
C HIS A 66 -15.27 8.07 -2.19
N SER A 67 -15.22 9.30 -2.72
CA SER A 67 -14.64 10.47 -2.07
C SER A 67 -13.30 10.15 -1.39
N ALA A 68 -12.39 9.50 -2.13
CA ALA A 68 -11.17 8.94 -1.55
C ALA A 68 -10.34 10.03 -0.86
N ARG A 69 -9.93 9.77 0.38
CA ARG A 69 -9.13 10.71 1.19
C ARG A 69 -7.65 10.35 1.19
N ASP A 70 -7.37 9.06 1.22
CA ASP A 70 -6.03 8.55 1.36
C ASP A 70 -5.85 7.20 0.66
N TRP A 71 -4.61 6.89 0.33
CA TRP A 71 -4.13 5.60 -0.12
C TRP A 71 -2.91 5.20 0.70
N GLU A 72 -3.00 4.10 1.44
CA GLU A 72 -1.87 3.56 2.18
C GLU A 72 -1.24 2.39 1.41
N ALA A 73 0.08 2.43 1.25
CA ALA A 73 0.84 1.44 0.51
C ALA A 73 1.75 0.66 1.46
N PHE A 74 1.59 -0.66 1.49
CA PHE A 74 2.32 -1.49 2.43
C PHE A 74 2.67 -2.87 1.88
N GLU A 75 3.63 -3.50 2.55
CA GLU A 75 4.08 -4.85 2.26
C GLU A 75 4.03 -5.70 3.52
N VAL A 76 3.53 -6.92 3.38
CA VAL A 76 3.50 -7.92 4.46
C VAL A 76 3.60 -9.31 3.83
N ASP A 77 4.48 -10.15 4.40
CA ASP A 77 4.75 -11.51 3.93
C ASP A 77 5.22 -11.58 2.46
N GLY A 78 5.95 -10.57 1.97
CA GLY A 78 6.39 -10.46 0.57
C GLY A 78 5.27 -10.15 -0.43
N GLU A 79 4.10 -9.76 0.06
CA GLU A 79 2.95 -9.38 -0.75
C GLU A 79 2.71 -7.86 -0.65
N HIS A 80 2.44 -7.22 -1.79
CA HIS A 80 2.25 -5.76 -1.85
C HIS A 80 0.76 -5.40 -1.91
N PHE A 81 0.38 -4.39 -1.14
CA PHE A 81 -1.01 -3.96 -0.98
C PHE A 81 -1.17 -2.45 -1.12
N LEU A 82 -2.40 -2.04 -1.42
CA LEU A 82 -2.88 -0.67 -1.35
C LEU A 82 -4.22 -0.65 -0.60
N ALA A 83 -4.36 0.13 0.46
CA ALA A 83 -5.64 0.38 1.12
C ALA A 83 -6.16 1.76 0.76
N VAL A 84 -7.42 1.86 0.32
CA VAL A 84 -8.07 3.17 0.07
C VAL A 84 -8.98 3.56 1.22
N ALA A 85 -8.90 4.82 1.65
CA ALA A 85 -9.85 5.42 2.57
C ALA A 85 -11.03 6.02 1.79
N ASN A 86 -12.11 5.26 1.67
CA ASN A 86 -13.35 5.74 1.06
C ASN A 86 -14.18 6.51 2.10
N HIS A 87 -14.41 7.79 1.86
CA HIS A 87 -15.00 8.69 2.86
C HIS A 87 -16.52 8.67 2.85
N ARG A 88 -17.14 8.72 1.67
CA ARG A 88 -18.60 8.68 1.49
C ARG A 88 -18.98 8.42 0.04
N GLU A 89 -20.18 7.93 -0.17
CA GLU A 89 -20.86 7.84 -1.47
C GLU A 89 -22.17 8.62 -1.39
N GLY A 90 -22.27 9.73 -2.12
CA GLY A 90 -23.35 10.71 -1.91
C GLY A 90 -23.35 11.21 -0.46
N ASP A 91 -24.50 11.10 0.22
CA ASP A 91 -24.64 11.47 1.63
C ASP A 91 -24.30 10.32 2.61
N ASN A 92 -24.09 9.09 2.10
CA ASN A 92 -23.77 7.94 2.94
C ASN A 92 -22.29 7.91 3.31
N HIS A 93 -21.99 8.13 4.59
CA HIS A 93 -20.62 8.09 5.13
C HIS A 93 -20.24 6.73 5.74
N ASN A 94 -21.17 5.77 5.78
CA ASN A 94 -20.89 4.41 6.26
C ASN A 94 -20.77 3.50 5.04
N ILE A 95 -19.56 3.44 4.51
CA ILE A 95 -19.23 2.69 3.30
C ILE A 95 -17.96 1.88 3.52
N ASP A 96 -17.75 0.93 2.61
CA ASP A 96 -16.57 0.09 2.65
C ASP A 96 -15.34 0.83 2.11
N SER A 97 -14.26 0.73 2.87
CA SER A 97 -12.90 0.90 2.38
C SER A 97 -12.37 -0.44 1.84
N VAL A 98 -11.41 -0.39 0.93
CA VAL A 98 -10.97 -1.59 0.19
C VAL A 98 -9.45 -1.72 0.27
N ILE A 99 -8.99 -2.94 0.58
CA ILE A 99 -7.59 -3.34 0.48
C ILE A 99 -7.44 -4.09 -0.84
N TYR A 100 -6.56 -3.58 -1.70
CA TYR A 100 -6.15 -4.19 -2.96
C TYR A 100 -4.80 -4.87 -2.79
N LYS A 101 -4.62 -5.99 -3.50
CA LYS A 101 -3.36 -6.76 -3.55
C LYS A 101 -2.80 -6.76 -4.96
N TRP A 102 -1.49 -6.60 -5.10
CA TRP A 102 -0.82 -6.78 -6.38
C TRP A 102 -0.86 -8.24 -6.83
N ASN A 103 -1.37 -8.48 -8.02
CA ASN A 103 -1.34 -9.79 -8.67
C ASN A 103 -0.23 -9.80 -9.74
N PRO A 104 0.85 -10.59 -9.57
CA PRO A 104 1.95 -10.61 -10.53
C PRO A 104 1.59 -11.26 -11.88
N ALA A 105 0.56 -12.10 -11.92
CA ALA A 105 0.11 -12.77 -13.14
C ALA A 105 -0.68 -11.82 -14.04
N THR A 106 -1.64 -11.09 -13.48
CA THR A 106 -2.45 -10.10 -14.22
C THR A 106 -1.77 -8.74 -14.31
N ARG A 107 -0.79 -8.48 -13.44
CA ARG A 107 -0.11 -7.20 -13.26
C ARG A 107 -1.06 -6.07 -12.89
N LEU A 108 -2.06 -6.37 -12.06
CA LEU A 108 -3.05 -5.40 -11.59
C LEU A 108 -3.13 -5.42 -10.06
N PHE A 109 -3.57 -4.30 -9.49
CA PHE A 109 -4.06 -4.28 -8.12
C PHE A 109 -5.52 -4.76 -8.11
N GLU A 110 -5.78 -5.86 -7.43
CA GLU A 110 -7.08 -6.53 -7.39
C GLU A 110 -7.66 -6.45 -5.97
N ALA A 111 -8.97 -6.27 -5.84
CA ALA A 111 -9.61 -6.20 -4.53
C ALA A 111 -9.35 -7.50 -3.75
N ASN A 112 -8.80 -7.38 -2.55
CA ASN A 112 -8.44 -8.48 -1.68
C ASN A 112 -9.42 -8.60 -0.51
N GLN A 113 -9.71 -7.46 0.13
CA GLN A 113 -10.55 -7.41 1.31
C GLN A 113 -11.32 -6.10 1.36
N THR A 114 -12.58 -6.14 1.79
CA THR A 114 -13.38 -4.96 2.13
C THR A 114 -13.48 -4.81 3.65
N ILE A 115 -13.46 -3.56 4.12
CA ILE A 115 -13.57 -3.21 5.54
C ILE A 115 -14.61 -2.11 5.67
N ALA A 116 -15.65 -2.37 6.47
CA ALA A 116 -16.66 -1.36 6.78
C ALA A 116 -16.02 -0.20 7.57
N THR A 117 -16.22 1.02 7.08
CA THR A 117 -15.66 2.24 7.66
C THR A 117 -16.71 3.34 7.77
N SER A 118 -16.41 4.37 8.57
CA SER A 118 -17.30 5.51 8.80
C SER A 118 -16.55 6.81 8.59
N GLY A 119 -16.72 7.42 7.41
CA GLY A 119 -15.99 8.65 7.08
C GLY A 119 -14.50 8.43 7.16
N ALA A 120 -13.99 7.34 6.56
CA ALA A 120 -12.58 7.01 6.57
C ALA A 120 -11.79 8.20 6.04
N TYR A 121 -10.73 8.55 6.77
CA TYR A 121 -9.91 9.72 6.46
C TYR A 121 -8.47 9.33 6.13
N ASP A 122 -7.96 8.32 6.81
CA ASP A 122 -6.55 7.94 6.73
C ASP A 122 -6.38 6.47 7.06
N TRP A 123 -5.41 5.81 6.40
CA TRP A 123 -4.96 4.46 6.70
C TRP A 123 -3.48 4.50 7.06
N GLU A 124 -3.05 3.65 7.99
CA GLU A 124 -1.62 3.51 8.31
C GLU A 124 -1.29 2.06 8.61
N PHE A 125 -0.23 1.55 7.97
CA PHE A 125 0.30 0.23 8.25
C PHE A 125 1.54 0.31 9.15
N PHE A 126 1.63 -0.58 10.12
CA PHE A 126 2.84 -0.73 10.94
C PHE A 126 2.99 -2.15 11.47
N SER A 127 4.17 -2.46 12.02
CA SER A 127 4.43 -3.77 12.63
C SER A 127 5.02 -3.63 14.04
N VAL A 128 4.66 -4.57 14.91
CA VAL A 128 5.22 -4.71 16.25
C VAL A 128 5.73 -6.14 16.40
N GLY A 129 7.04 -6.32 16.31
CA GLY A 129 7.64 -7.65 16.26
C GLY A 129 7.10 -8.45 15.06
N PRO A 130 6.58 -9.68 15.25
CA PRO A 130 6.03 -10.49 14.16
C PRO A 130 4.59 -10.11 13.76
N TYR A 131 3.99 -9.13 14.42
CA TYR A 131 2.58 -8.77 14.22
C TYR A 131 2.48 -7.56 13.30
N SER A 132 1.72 -7.71 12.22
CA SER A 132 1.41 -6.62 11.29
C SER A 132 0.03 -6.08 11.56
N PHE A 133 -0.07 -4.75 11.58
CA PHE A 133 -1.28 -4.02 11.89
C PHE A 133 -1.61 -3.00 10.81
N LEU A 134 -2.89 -2.73 10.66
CA LEU A 134 -3.42 -1.69 9.80
C LEU A 134 -4.46 -0.91 10.61
N VAL A 135 -4.36 0.42 10.65
CA VAL A 135 -5.29 1.27 11.40
C VAL A 135 -6.01 2.22 10.45
N VAL A 136 -7.30 2.45 10.70
CA VAL A 136 -8.10 3.48 10.02
C VAL A 136 -8.52 4.58 11.00
N ALA A 137 -8.33 5.83 10.59
CA ALA A 137 -8.98 6.97 11.22
C ALA A 137 -10.38 7.18 10.62
N ASN A 138 -11.41 6.83 11.39
CA ASN A 138 -12.80 7.17 11.09
C ASN A 138 -13.14 8.54 11.68
N THR A 139 -13.98 9.32 11.01
CA THR A 139 -14.24 10.72 11.45
C THR A 139 -15.71 11.07 11.62
N PHE A 140 -16.61 10.46 10.83
CA PHE A 140 -18.01 10.84 10.79
C PHE A 140 -18.86 9.72 10.19
N ASN A 141 -19.98 9.39 10.83
CA ASN A 141 -20.88 8.32 10.36
C ASN A 141 -22.14 8.86 9.65
N GLY A 142 -22.14 10.12 9.22
CA GLY A 142 -23.33 10.77 8.63
C GLY A 142 -24.19 11.54 9.65
N THR A 143 -24.03 11.28 10.95
CA THR A 143 -24.83 11.95 12.00
C THR A 143 -23.98 12.49 13.16
N SER A 144 -22.86 11.86 13.49
CA SER A 144 -22.00 12.25 14.60
C SER A 144 -20.52 11.97 14.31
N THR A 145 -19.65 12.76 14.94
CA THR A 145 -18.20 12.53 14.99
C THR A 145 -17.79 11.64 16.16
N LYS A 146 -18.73 11.22 17.01
CA LYS A 146 -18.51 10.23 18.08
C LYS A 146 -18.47 8.82 17.49
N VAL A 147 -17.42 8.55 16.72
CA VAL A 147 -17.16 7.26 16.07
C VAL A 147 -15.92 6.59 16.68
N HIS A 148 -15.63 5.36 16.25
CA HIS A 148 -14.40 4.67 16.63
C HIS A 148 -13.45 4.57 15.44
N SER A 149 -12.17 4.85 15.68
CA SER A 149 -11.09 4.40 14.81
C SER A 149 -10.75 2.95 15.14
N HIS A 150 -10.31 2.18 14.15
CA HIS A 150 -10.13 0.74 14.29
C HIS A 150 -8.72 0.32 13.91
N LEU A 151 -8.12 -0.51 14.75
CA LEU A 151 -6.85 -1.19 14.53
C LEU A 151 -7.14 -2.65 14.21
N TYR A 152 -6.59 -3.11 13.11
CA TYR A 152 -6.72 -4.47 12.61
C TYR A 152 -5.38 -5.19 12.71
N ILE A 153 -5.41 -6.48 13.03
CA ILE A 153 -4.25 -7.37 13.03
C ILE A 153 -4.33 -8.33 11.84
N ARG A 154 -3.20 -8.57 11.16
CA ARG A 154 -3.13 -9.56 10.08
C ARG A 154 -3.10 -10.97 10.65
N LEU A 155 -4.08 -11.81 10.30
CA LEU A 155 -4.18 -13.21 10.70
C LEU A 155 -4.66 -14.05 9.52
N LEU A 156 -3.95 -15.14 9.22
CA LEU A 156 -4.32 -16.10 8.16
C LEU A 156 -4.59 -15.44 6.80
N GLY A 157 -3.80 -14.41 6.46
CA GLY A 157 -3.90 -13.71 5.18
C GLY A 157 -4.91 -12.56 5.13
N SER A 158 -5.68 -12.28 6.18
CA SER A 158 -6.64 -11.16 6.23
C SER A 158 -6.43 -10.25 7.44
N PHE A 159 -6.89 -9.00 7.35
CA PHE A 159 -6.91 -8.07 8.48
C PHE A 159 -8.19 -8.25 9.29
N GLN A 160 -8.05 -8.52 10.59
CA GLN A 160 -9.18 -8.76 11.49
C GLN A 160 -9.18 -7.70 12.59
N LEU A 161 -10.37 -7.25 13.01
CA LEU A 161 -10.49 -6.20 14.02
C LEU A 161 -9.79 -6.65 15.31
N PHE A 162 -8.86 -5.84 15.78
CA PHE A 162 -8.09 -6.10 16.99
C PHE A 162 -8.52 -5.17 18.13
N GLN A 163 -8.64 -3.87 17.85
CA GLN A 163 -8.96 -2.87 18.85
C GLN A 163 -9.70 -1.68 18.23
N SER A 164 -10.52 -1.01 19.05
CA SER A 164 -11.25 0.21 18.68
C SER A 164 -10.88 1.36 19.63
N PHE A 165 -10.72 2.57 19.08
CA PHE A 165 -10.38 3.78 19.81
C PHE A 165 -11.49 4.83 19.62
N PRO A 166 -12.12 5.34 20.68
CA PRO A 166 -13.12 6.38 20.54
C PRO A 166 -12.48 7.68 20.04
N VAL A 167 -13.06 8.26 18.99
CA VAL A 167 -12.69 9.58 18.47
C VAL A 167 -13.29 10.62 19.40
N ARG A 168 -12.44 11.43 20.03
CA ARG A 168 -12.88 12.48 20.96
C ARG A 168 -13.06 13.81 20.22
N PRO A 169 -14.06 14.63 20.59
CA PRO A 169 -14.20 15.99 20.06
C PRO A 169 -12.96 16.86 20.37
N GLN A 170 -12.59 17.74 19.44
CA GLN A 170 -11.41 18.63 19.48
C GLN A 170 -11.48 19.77 20.53
N HIS A 171 -11.90 19.50 21.77
CA HIS A 171 -11.71 20.44 22.88
C HIS A 171 -10.41 20.19 23.67
N GLU A 172 -9.61 19.21 23.29
CA GLU A 172 -8.24 19.00 23.79
C GLU A 172 -7.25 18.97 22.61
N PRO A 173 -6.06 19.58 22.75
CA PRO A 173 -5.03 19.47 21.73
C PRO A 173 -4.44 18.05 21.79
N GLN A 174 -4.79 17.19 20.84
CA GLN A 174 -4.11 15.91 20.66
C GLN A 174 -3.58 15.76 19.24
N LEU A 175 -2.36 15.23 19.17
CA LEU A 175 -1.68 14.82 17.95
C LEU A 175 -2.65 13.99 17.09
N SER A 176 -2.78 14.32 15.80
CA SER A 176 -3.30 13.35 14.86
C SER A 176 -2.36 12.16 14.92
N ILE A 177 -2.90 10.98 15.22
CA ILE A 177 -2.11 9.73 15.23
C ILE A 177 -1.64 9.40 13.81
N ILE A 178 -2.26 9.99 12.80
CA ILE A 178 -2.00 9.72 11.39
C ILE A 178 -1.82 11.08 10.71
N GLY A 179 -0.66 11.28 10.10
CA GLY A 179 -0.14 12.57 9.67
C GLY A 179 0.11 12.60 8.17
N HIS A 180 -0.67 13.43 7.48
CA HIS A 180 -0.43 14.04 6.16
C HIS A 180 -0.07 13.10 4.98
N CYS A 181 -1.08 12.87 4.14
CA CYS A 181 -1.07 12.19 2.86
C CYS A 181 0.09 12.59 1.90
N ALA A 182 0.96 11.62 1.62
CA ALA A 182 1.55 11.32 0.31
C ALA A 182 2.35 10.02 0.43
N CYS A 183 1.72 8.87 0.21
CA CYS A 183 2.41 7.58 0.30
C CYS A 183 3.41 7.42 -0.86
N HIS A 184 4.69 7.53 -0.54
CA HIS A 184 5.80 7.22 -1.43
C HIS A 184 6.31 5.81 -1.13
N MET A 185 5.82 4.82 -1.88
CA MET A 185 6.27 3.43 -1.72
C MET A 185 7.69 3.27 -2.29
N HIS A 186 8.66 3.01 -1.40
CA HIS A 186 9.97 2.45 -1.75
C HIS A 186 9.92 0.95 -1.45
N LEU A 187 9.75 0.13 -2.50
CA LEU A 187 9.85 -1.33 -2.38
C LEU A 187 11.32 -1.67 -2.09
N LEU A 188 11.63 -1.95 -0.81
CA LEU A 188 12.92 -2.39 -0.34
C LEU A 188 12.82 -3.87 0.04
N ASP A 189 13.28 -4.76 -0.84
CA ASP A 189 13.52 -6.15 -0.46
C ASP A 189 14.93 -6.31 0.11
N ARG A 190 15.04 -7.05 1.22
CA ARG A 190 16.26 -7.74 1.63
C ARG A 190 16.21 -9.18 1.16
#